data_AF-A0A0N4XF51-F1
#
_entry.id   AF-A0A0N4XF51-F1
#
_cell.length_a   1.000
_cell.length_b   1.000
_cell.length_c   1.000
_cell.angle_alpha   90.00
_cell.angle_beta   90.00
_cell.angle_gamma   90.00
#
_symmetry.space_group_name_H-M   'P 1'
#
loop_
_entity.id
_entity.type
_entity.pdbx_description
1 polymer ?
#
loop_
_entity_poly.entity_id
_entity_poly.type
_entity_poly.pdbx_seq_one_letter_code
_entity_poly.pdbx_strand_id
1 'polypeptide(L)'
;MSEIEYQFIPKEAEDGQPETDLSITLRELIDEARRLMENTDGDPSRYKPCLEEIIHKCSDAEKALCSHKSCERAEDLRQTMVKAHDLIPDLVDHAFYWENFEREAIDATELLNSVRIALRETKPTSGLYSAACGEVLLRRLEVSNHRSYAGWGCRIVVSNNASTLC
;
A
#
# COMPACT_ATOMS: atom_id res chain seq x y z
N MET A 1 38.75 -33.83 24.94
CA MET A 1 37.90 -32.85 24.25
C MET A 1 38.75 -31.63 24.03
N SER A 2 39.15 -31.38 22.78
CA SER A 2 40.09 -30.34 22.38
C SER A 2 39.45 -28.94 22.46
N GLU A 3 40.22 -28.02 23.05
CA GLU A 3 39.98 -26.57 23.09
C GLU A 3 39.98 -25.97 21.67
N ILE A 4 39.09 -25.01 21.43
CA ILE A 4 39.23 -24.07 20.30
C ILE A 4 39.27 -22.69 20.92
N GLU A 5 40.49 -22.21 21.11
CA GLU A 5 40.82 -20.82 21.43
C GLU A 5 40.52 -19.98 20.19
N TYR A 6 39.43 -19.20 20.22
CA TYR A 6 39.15 -18.22 19.19
C TYR A 6 40.06 -17.01 19.41
N GLN A 7 41.21 -16.99 18.74
CA GLN A 7 42.03 -15.80 18.60
C GLN A 7 41.27 -14.76 17.76
N PHE A 8 40.76 -13.74 18.42
CA PHE A 8 40.31 -12.52 17.77
C PHE A 8 41.55 -11.77 17.25
N ILE A 9 41.84 -11.93 15.97
CA ILE A 9 42.82 -11.11 15.27
C ILE A 9 42.10 -9.80 14.89
N PRO A 10 42.48 -8.64 15.47
CA PRO A 10 41.96 -7.36 14.99
C PRO A 10 42.50 -7.15 13.58
N LYS A 11 41.62 -7.17 12.57
CA LYS A 11 42.00 -6.70 11.24
C LYS A 11 42.29 -5.21 11.34
N GLU A 12 43.51 -4.84 11.00
CA GLU A 12 43.95 -3.45 10.90
C GLU A 12 43.01 -2.67 9.98
N ALA A 13 42.69 -1.45 10.41
CA ALA A 13 41.86 -0.52 9.66
C ALA A 13 42.59 -0.11 8.37
N GLU A 14 42.14 -0.63 7.23
CA GLU A 14 42.47 -0.06 5.93
C GLU A 14 41.75 1.29 5.79
N ASP A 15 42.55 2.36 5.86
CA ASP A 15 42.17 3.79 5.89
C ASP A 15 41.62 4.31 4.54
N GLY A 16 40.80 3.50 3.84
CA GLY A 16 40.22 3.84 2.54
C GLY A 16 38.99 3.02 2.10
N GLN A 17 38.48 2.12 2.96
CA GLN A 17 37.34 1.22 2.69
C GLN A 17 35.94 1.87 2.65
N PRO A 18 35.56 2.81 3.55
CA PRO A 18 34.14 3.07 3.81
C PRO A 18 33.38 3.74 2.66
N GLU A 19 34.05 4.59 1.87
CA GLU A 19 33.41 5.31 0.76
C GLU A 19 33.12 4.42 -0.45
N THR A 20 34.03 3.47 -0.74
CA THR A 20 33.88 2.55 -1.88
C THR A 20 32.72 1.59 -1.64
N ASP A 21 32.63 1.04 -0.43
CA ASP A 21 31.56 0.14 -0.02
C ASP A 21 30.19 0.84 -0.05
N LEU A 22 30.12 2.09 0.44
CA LEU A 22 28.89 2.90 0.40
C LEU A 22 28.44 3.18 -1.04
N SER A 23 29.37 3.51 -1.95
CA SER A 23 29.02 3.77 -3.36
C SER A 23 28.45 2.54 -4.07
N ILE A 24 28.99 1.35 -3.75
CA ILE A 24 28.53 0.07 -4.32
C ILE A 24 27.14 -0.26 -3.78
N THR A 25 26.96 -0.23 -2.45
CA THR A 25 25.67 -0.51 -1.83
C THR A 25 24.58 0.46 -2.31
N LEU A 26 24.89 1.76 -2.41
CA LEU A 26 23.90 2.74 -2.88
C LEU A 26 23.50 2.48 -4.34
N ARG A 27 24.44 2.07 -5.18
CA ARG A 27 24.16 1.71 -6.58
C ARG A 27 23.26 0.48 -6.68
N GLU A 28 23.53 -0.56 -5.89
CA GLU A 28 22.69 -1.75 -5.83
C GLU A 28 21.26 -1.42 -5.38
N LEU A 29 21.11 -0.52 -4.40
CA LEU A 29 19.79 -0.06 -3.94
C LEU A 29 19.06 0.76 -5.01
N ILE A 30 19.76 1.63 -5.74
CA ILE A 30 19.18 2.38 -6.86
C ILE A 30 18.70 1.41 -7.96
N ASP A 31 19.50 0.41 -8.31
CA ASP A 31 19.15 -0.58 -9.32
C ASP A 31 17.96 -1.44 -8.87
N GLU A 32 17.90 -1.82 -7.60
CA GLU A 32 16.76 -2.53 -7.02
C GLU A 32 15.50 -1.67 -7.02
N ALA A 33 15.59 -0.40 -6.59
CA ALA A 33 14.46 0.53 -6.61
C ALA A 33 13.93 0.74 -8.03
N ARG A 34 14.82 0.88 -9.02
CA ARG A 34 14.41 0.98 -10.43
C ARG A 34 13.71 -0.29 -10.90
N ARG A 35 14.24 -1.47 -10.57
CA ARG A 35 13.58 -2.76 -10.88
C ARG A 35 12.21 -2.89 -10.21
N LEU A 36 12.06 -2.43 -8.96
CA LEU A 36 10.77 -2.45 -8.26
C LEU A 36 9.74 -1.56 -8.94
N MET A 37 10.15 -0.43 -9.52
CA MET A 37 9.23 0.48 -10.23
C MET A 37 8.95 0.05 -11.66
N GLU A 38 9.90 -0.58 -12.35
CA GLU A 38 9.73 -1.04 -13.75
C GLU A 38 8.99 -2.38 -13.83
N ASN A 39 9.14 -3.27 -12.85
CA ASN A 39 8.49 -4.57 -12.88
C ASN A 39 7.06 -4.48 -12.36
N THR A 40 6.10 -4.75 -13.24
CA THR A 40 4.67 -4.83 -12.88
C THR A 40 4.36 -5.96 -11.90
N ASP A 41 5.25 -6.95 -11.78
CA ASP A 41 5.18 -8.07 -10.83
C ASP A 41 6.03 -7.84 -9.57
N GLY A 42 6.67 -6.66 -9.45
CA GLY A 42 7.44 -6.29 -8.26
C GLY A 42 6.55 -6.21 -7.03
N ASP A 43 7.05 -6.67 -5.88
CA ASP A 43 6.33 -6.62 -4.61
C ASP A 43 6.21 -5.15 -4.13
N PRO A 44 5.01 -4.54 -4.18
CA PRO A 44 4.84 -3.12 -3.86
C PRO A 44 5.10 -2.80 -2.39
N SER A 45 5.01 -3.80 -1.51
CA SER A 45 5.32 -3.63 -0.08
C SER A 45 6.79 -3.25 0.16
N ARG A 46 7.66 -3.46 -0.84
CA ARG A 46 9.09 -3.16 -0.78
C ARG A 46 9.44 -1.72 -1.12
N TYR A 47 8.51 -0.92 -1.66
CA TYR A 47 8.80 0.50 -2.01
C TYR A 47 9.26 1.31 -0.80
N LYS A 48 8.51 1.23 0.31
CA LYS A 48 8.80 2.00 1.52
C LYS A 48 10.09 1.56 2.22
N PRO A 49 10.34 0.27 2.49
CA PRO A 49 11.63 -0.17 3.03
C PRO A 49 12.82 0.23 2.15
N CYS A 50 12.68 0.10 0.82
CA CYS A 50 13.74 0.48 -0.11
C CYS A 50 14.02 1.99 -0.09
N LEU A 51 12.97 2.82 -0.04
CA LEU A 51 13.08 4.27 0.11
C LEU A 51 13.80 4.66 1.39
N GLU A 52 13.40 4.09 2.54
CA GLU A 52 14.02 4.36 3.83
C GLU A 52 15.51 4.00 3.83
N GLU A 53 15.86 2.87 3.19
CA GLU A 53 17.25 2.44 3.08
C GLU A 53 18.07 3.37 2.19
N ILE A 54 17.54 3.82 1.04
CA ILE A 54 18.20 4.79 0.16
C ILE A 54 18.44 6.11 0.90
N ILE A 55 17.44 6.64 1.62
CA ILE A 55 17.57 7.88 2.39
C ILE A 55 18.65 7.72 3.47
N HIS A 56 18.64 6.60 4.19
CA HIS A 56 19.63 6.33 5.24
C HIS A 56 21.05 6.28 4.68
N LYS A 57 21.26 5.55 3.58
CA LYS A 57 22.56 5.43 2.91
C LYS A 57 23.03 6.74 2.29
N CYS A 58 22.13 7.58 1.78
CA CYS A 58 22.48 8.94 1.34
C CYS A 58 22.98 9.79 2.51
N SER A 59 22.30 9.76 3.66
CA SER A 59 22.74 10.47 4.87
C SER A 59 24.13 10.00 5.34
N ASP A 60 24.41 8.70 5.28
CA ASP A 60 25.73 8.17 5.65
C ASP A 60 26.81 8.57 4.64
N ALA A 61 26.47 8.59 3.34
CA ALA A 61 27.34 9.10 2.30
C ALA A 61 27.65 10.59 2.46
N GLU A 62 26.68 11.43 2.86
CA GLU A 62 26.91 12.85 3.18
C GLU A 62 27.93 13.01 4.30
N LYS A 63 27.79 12.25 5.40
CA LYS A 63 28.72 12.30 6.53
C LYS A 63 30.13 11.87 6.13
N ALA A 64 30.26 10.85 5.29
CA ALA A 64 31.54 10.39 4.76
C ALA A 64 32.21 11.48 3.91
N LEU A 65 31.45 12.09 2.98
CA LEU A 65 31.92 13.17 2.12
C LEU A 65 32.29 14.47 2.87
N CYS A 66 31.65 14.75 4.02
CA CYS A 66 32.04 15.85 4.88
C CYS A 66 33.38 15.59 5.60
N SER A 67 33.73 14.32 5.82
CA SER A 67 34.91 13.92 6.59
C SER A 67 36.18 13.86 5.73
N HIS A 68 36.06 13.55 4.43
CA HIS A 68 37.18 13.44 3.51
C HIS A 68 37.09 14.46 2.37
N LYS A 69 38.10 15.33 2.27
CA LYS A 69 38.20 16.33 1.19
C LYS A 69 38.85 15.70 -0.03
N SER A 70 38.03 15.42 -1.04
CA SER A 70 38.41 15.31 -2.46
C SER A 70 39.38 14.17 -2.79
N CYS A 71 38.81 12.99 -3.05
CA CYS A 71 39.44 11.92 -3.83
C CYS A 71 38.48 11.50 -4.97
N GLU A 72 38.96 10.76 -5.96
CA GLU A 72 38.14 10.25 -7.08
C GLU A 72 36.92 9.43 -6.58
N ARG A 73 37.07 8.69 -5.47
CA ARG A 73 35.99 7.91 -4.84
C ARG A 73 34.89 8.80 -4.25
N ALA A 74 35.25 9.97 -3.72
CA ALA A 74 34.29 10.95 -3.24
C ALA A 74 33.44 11.51 -4.40
N GLU A 75 33.99 11.61 -5.61
CA GLU A 75 33.24 12.05 -6.79
C GLU A 75 32.27 10.97 -7.29
N ASP A 76 32.71 9.70 -7.34
CA ASP A 76 31.84 8.56 -7.67
C ASP A 76 30.66 8.43 -6.69
N LEU A 77 30.92 8.63 -5.38
CA LEU A 77 29.89 8.61 -4.35
C LEU A 77 28.90 9.79 -4.54
N ARG A 78 29.38 10.99 -4.85
CA ARG A 78 28.52 12.16 -5.15
C ARG A 78 27.63 11.91 -6.35
N GLN A 79 28.16 11.37 -7.45
CA GLN A 79 27.35 11.06 -8.63
C GLN A 79 26.29 10.00 -8.33
N THR A 80 26.62 9.00 -7.52
CA THR A 80 25.67 7.96 -7.12
C THR A 80 24.57 8.55 -6.23
N MET A 81 24.93 9.46 -5.32
CA MET A 81 23.95 10.19 -4.52
C MET A 81 23.00 11.07 -5.34
N VAL A 82 23.50 11.76 -6.37
CA VAL A 82 22.64 12.54 -7.27
C VAL A 82 21.57 11.64 -7.89
N LYS A 83 21.98 10.46 -8.40
CA LYS A 83 21.03 9.48 -8.95
C LYS A 83 20.03 8.98 -7.91
N ALA A 84 20.45 8.77 -6.67
CA ALA A 84 19.54 8.41 -5.58
C ALA A 84 18.53 9.53 -5.29
N HIS A 85 18.99 10.78 -5.21
CA HIS A 85 18.13 11.94 -4.98
C HIS A 85 17.12 12.17 -6.11
N ASP A 86 17.51 11.93 -7.35
CA ASP A 86 16.60 11.98 -8.50
C ASP A 86 15.52 10.88 -8.43
N LEU A 87 15.83 9.73 -7.82
CA LEU A 87 14.93 8.57 -7.71
C LEU A 87 13.94 8.68 -6.55
N ILE A 88 14.32 9.35 -5.46
CA ILE A 88 13.54 9.44 -4.23
C ILE A 88 12.09 9.92 -4.46
N PRO A 89 11.82 11.00 -5.24
CA PRO A 89 10.46 11.48 -5.46
C PRO A 89 9.56 10.42 -6.09
N ASP A 90 10.04 9.72 -7.11
CA ASP A 90 9.26 8.68 -7.78
C ASP A 90 8.94 7.53 -6.82
N LEU A 91 9.92 7.13 -6.00
CA LEU A 91 9.76 6.04 -5.03
C LEU A 91 8.80 6.42 -3.88
N VAL A 92 8.80 7.69 -3.47
CA VAL A 92 7.83 8.26 -2.51
C VAL A 92 6.42 8.17 -3.07
N ASP A 93 6.22 8.58 -4.34
CA ASP A 93 4.92 8.53 -4.98
C ASP A 93 4.42 7.09 -5.08
N HIS A 94 5.26 6.14 -5.51
CA HIS A 94 4.90 4.72 -5.58
C HIS A 94 4.52 4.15 -4.21
N ALA A 95 5.29 4.44 -3.17
CA ALA A 95 4.98 4.02 -1.81
C ALA A 95 3.63 4.59 -1.33
N PHE A 96 3.39 5.88 -1.59
CA PHE A 96 2.15 6.56 -1.23
C PHE A 96 0.92 5.97 -1.94
N TYR A 97 1.01 5.74 -3.26
CA TYR A 97 -0.10 5.13 -4.01
C TYR A 97 -0.39 3.72 -3.51
N TRP A 98 0.64 2.95 -3.19
CA TRP A 98 0.47 1.61 -2.64
C TRP A 98 -0.23 1.62 -1.27
N GLU A 99 0.20 2.47 -0.34
CA GLU A 99 -0.45 2.58 0.98
C GLU A 99 -1.93 3.00 0.86
N ASN A 100 -2.24 3.89 -0.09
CA ASN A 100 -3.63 4.27 -0.34
C ASN A 100 -4.45 3.12 -0.93
N PHE A 101 -3.87 2.37 -1.87
CA PHE A 101 -4.51 1.19 -2.45
C PHE A 101 -4.80 0.13 -1.37
N GLU A 102 -3.84 -0.17 -0.50
CA GLU A 102 -4.05 -1.12 0.60
C GLU A 102 -5.17 -0.68 1.52
N ARG A 103 -5.22 0.61 1.88
CA ARG A 103 -6.30 1.17 2.69
C ARG A 103 -7.66 1.00 2.01
N GLU A 104 -7.78 1.37 0.75
CA GLU A 104 -9.03 1.23 -0.01
C GLU A 104 -9.45 -0.24 -0.18
N ALA A 105 -8.50 -1.15 -0.36
CA ALA A 105 -8.76 -2.58 -0.45
C ALA A 105 -9.30 -3.15 0.88
N ILE A 106 -8.77 -2.69 2.02
CA ILE A 106 -9.28 -3.04 3.35
C ILE A 106 -10.71 -2.52 3.50
N ASP A 107 -10.94 -1.23 3.24
CA ASP A 107 -12.26 -0.60 3.36
C ASP A 107 -13.31 -1.31 2.49
N ALA A 108 -12.96 -1.65 1.24
CA ALA A 108 -13.83 -2.39 0.33
C ALA A 108 -14.14 -3.80 0.86
N THR A 109 -13.15 -4.47 1.45
CA THR A 109 -13.31 -5.80 2.04
C THR A 109 -14.23 -5.77 3.26
N GLU A 110 -14.07 -4.77 4.12
CA GLU A 110 -14.95 -4.56 5.28
C GLU A 110 -16.39 -4.27 4.84
N LEU A 111 -16.57 -3.39 3.84
CA LEU A 111 -17.88 -3.11 3.27
C LEU A 111 -18.54 -4.37 2.70
N LEU A 112 -17.81 -5.15 1.89
CA LEU A 112 -18.32 -6.39 1.33
C LEU A 112 -18.70 -7.40 2.42
N ASN A 113 -17.90 -7.50 3.48
CA ASN A 113 -18.21 -8.33 4.65
C ASN A 113 -19.48 -7.86 5.36
N SER A 114 -19.67 -6.56 5.54
CA SER A 114 -20.89 -6.01 6.16
C SER A 114 -22.13 -6.34 5.33
N VAL A 115 -22.07 -6.19 4.00
CA VAL A 115 -23.16 -6.54 3.08
C VAL A 115 -23.45 -8.04 3.14
N ARG A 116 -22.40 -8.87 3.17
CA ARG A 116 -22.55 -10.33 3.26
C ARG A 116 -23.24 -10.76 4.57
N ILE A 117 -22.91 -10.12 5.69
CA ILE A 117 -23.57 -10.38 6.98
C ILE A 117 -25.04 -9.96 6.90
N ALA A 118 -25.32 -8.73 6.45
CA ALA A 118 -26.68 -8.23 6.32
C ALA A 118 -27.54 -9.15 5.43
N LEU A 119 -27.01 -9.63 4.31
CA LEU A 119 -27.70 -10.57 3.41
C LEU A 119 -27.98 -11.93 4.07
N ARG A 120 -27.10 -12.41 4.96
CA ARG A 120 -27.33 -13.66 5.71
C ARG A 120 -28.41 -13.49 6.77
N GLU A 121 -28.47 -12.32 7.40
CA GLU A 121 -29.47 -12.00 8.43
C GLU A 121 -30.85 -11.70 7.84
N THR A 122 -30.90 -11.18 6.61
CA THR A 122 -32.15 -11.07 5.87
C THR A 122 -32.65 -12.47 5.50
N LYS A 123 -33.51 -13.04 6.34
CA LYS A 123 -34.34 -14.17 5.91
C LYS A 123 -35.18 -13.68 4.73
N PRO A 124 -35.20 -14.39 3.58
CA PRO A 124 -36.18 -14.10 2.55
C PRO A 124 -37.54 -14.26 3.23
N THR A 125 -38.25 -13.15 3.37
CA THR A 125 -39.61 -13.18 3.89
C THR A 125 -40.47 -13.72 2.75
N SER A 126 -40.46 -15.03 2.53
CA SER A 126 -41.46 -15.72 1.71
C SER A 126 -42.77 -15.76 2.52
N GLY A 127 -43.27 -14.58 2.86
CA GLY A 127 -44.63 -14.39 3.27
C GLY A 127 -45.47 -14.40 2.01
N LEU A 128 -46.37 -15.38 1.89
CA LEU A 128 -47.50 -15.24 0.99
C LEU A 128 -48.33 -14.07 1.52
N TYR A 129 -48.14 -12.89 0.93
CA TYR A 129 -49.04 -11.78 1.18
C TYR A 129 -50.43 -12.22 0.73
N SER A 130 -51.46 -11.93 1.54
CA SER A 130 -52.84 -12.07 1.06
C SER A 130 -53.00 -11.25 -0.22
N ALA A 131 -53.88 -11.68 -1.13
CA ALA A 131 -54.09 -10.97 -2.39
C ALA A 131 -54.35 -9.46 -2.17
N ALA A 132 -55.09 -9.10 -1.12
CA ALA A 132 -55.33 -7.71 -0.72
C ALA A 132 -54.05 -6.95 -0.30
N CYS A 133 -53.17 -7.57 0.49
CA CYS A 133 -51.88 -6.97 0.85
C CYS A 133 -50.94 -6.85 -0.37
N GLY A 134 -50.98 -7.83 -1.27
CA GLY A 134 -50.24 -7.82 -2.52
C GLY A 134 -50.67 -6.67 -3.44
N GLU A 135 -51.98 -6.45 -3.62
CA GLU A 135 -52.51 -5.36 -4.44
C GLU A 135 -52.14 -3.97 -3.90
N VAL A 136 -52.14 -3.77 -2.58
CA VAL A 136 -51.75 -2.49 -1.96
C VAL A 136 -50.26 -2.20 -2.20
N LEU A 137 -49.40 -3.22 -2.12
CA LEU A 137 -47.98 -3.08 -2.41
C LEU A 137 -47.76 -2.78 -3.91
N LEU A 138 -48.46 -3.48 -4.81
CA LEU A 138 -48.36 -3.24 -6.26
C LEU A 138 -48.80 -1.81 -6.63
N ARG A 139 -49.91 -1.31 -6.08
CA ARG A 139 -50.33 0.08 -6.32
C ARG A 139 -49.32 1.11 -5.81
N ARG A 140 -48.65 0.84 -4.68
CA ARG A 140 -47.59 1.73 -4.16
C ARG A 140 -46.34 1.74 -5.06
N LEU A 141 -46.03 0.62 -5.70
CA LEU A 141 -44.94 0.50 -6.67
C LEU A 141 -45.26 1.23 -7.98
N GLU A 142 -46.50 1.11 -8.47
CA GLU A 142 -46.97 1.83 -9.66
C GLU A 142 -46.90 3.35 -9.47
N VAL A 143 -47.28 3.85 -8.29
CA VAL A 143 -47.19 5.29 -7.96
C VAL A 143 -45.73 5.76 -7.84
N SER A 144 -44.82 4.91 -7.37
CA SER A 144 -43.39 5.24 -7.24
C SER A 144 -42.67 5.24 -8.60
N ASN A 145 -43.12 4.42 -9.56
CA ASN A 145 -42.60 4.38 -10.93
C ASN A 145 -42.92 5.63 -11.75
N HIS A 146 -43.87 6.47 -11.34
CA HIS A 146 -44.16 7.72 -12.03
C HIS A 146 -43.37 8.94 -11.54
N ARG A 147 -42.46 8.79 -10.56
CA ARG A 147 -41.62 9.91 -10.09
C ARG A 147 -40.12 9.78 -10.25
N SER A 148 -39.57 8.68 -10.76
CA SER A 148 -38.14 8.67 -11.13
C SER A 148 -37.79 7.56 -12.11
N TYR A 149 -37.95 7.84 -13.41
CA TYR A 149 -37.14 7.19 -14.45
C TYR A 149 -36.29 8.26 -15.13
N ALA A 150 -35.28 8.71 -14.39
CA ALA A 150 -34.08 9.28 -14.97
C ALA A 150 -32.88 8.68 -14.22
N GLY A 151 -32.57 7.43 -14.57
CA GLY A 151 -31.30 6.78 -14.27
C GLY A 151 -31.20 6.16 -12.88
N TRP A 152 -30.68 4.93 -12.85
CA TRP A 152 -30.26 4.13 -11.70
C TRP A 152 -31.39 3.35 -11.00
N GLY A 153 -31.36 2.03 -11.19
CA GLY A 153 -32.29 1.08 -10.62
C GLY A 153 -32.30 1.14 -9.09
N CYS A 154 -33.39 1.63 -8.53
CA CYS A 154 -33.60 1.65 -7.09
C CYS A 154 -33.91 0.24 -6.57
N ARG A 155 -32.99 -0.25 -5.75
CA ARG A 155 -33.19 -1.36 -4.81
C ARG A 155 -34.23 -0.92 -3.78
N ILE A 156 -35.37 -1.60 -3.75
CA ILE A 156 -36.42 -1.33 -2.75
C ILE A 156 -36.03 -2.02 -1.45
N VAL A 157 -35.58 -1.25 -0.46
CA VAL A 157 -35.49 -1.69 0.93
C VAL A 157 -36.73 -1.17 1.64
N VAL A 158 -37.67 -2.07 1.94
CA VAL A 158 -38.82 -1.73 2.80
C VAL A 158 -38.38 -1.93 4.25
N SER A 159 -37.95 -0.86 4.91
CA SER A 159 -37.74 -0.83 6.35
C SER A 159 -39.08 -0.62 7.05
N ASN A 160 -39.71 -1.69 7.53
CA ASN A 160 -40.90 -1.58 8.39
C ASN A 160 -40.48 -1.36 9.85
N ASN A 161 -40.43 -0.09 10.26
CA ASN A 161 -40.62 0.29 11.66
C ASN A 161 -42.06 0.77 11.85
N ALA A 162 -43.01 -0.17 11.90
CA ALA A 162 -44.34 0.09 12.44
C ALA A 162 -45.00 -1.25 12.79
N SER A 163 -44.86 -1.65 14.05
CA SER A 163 -45.83 -2.52 14.70
C SER A 163 -47.20 -1.86 14.66
N THR A 164 -48.25 -2.69 14.70
CA THR A 164 -49.69 -2.35 14.85
C THR A 164 -50.40 -1.74 13.64
N LEU A 165 -51.02 -2.61 12.82
CA LEU A 165 -52.49 -2.77 12.75
C LEU A 165 -52.84 -3.74 11.60
N CYS A 166 -53.20 -4.97 11.99
CA CYS A 166 -54.21 -5.83 11.39
C CYS A 166 -54.75 -6.70 12.53
#